data_AF-A0A2P6W5W3-F1
#
_entry.id   AF-A0A2P6W5W3-F1
#
_cell.length_a   1.000
_cell.length_b   1.000
_cell.length_c   1.000
_cell.angle_alpha   90.00
_cell.angle_beta   90.00
_cell.angle_gamma   90.00
#
_symmetry.space_group_name_H-M   'P 1'
#
loop_
_entity.id
_entity.type
_entity.pdbx_description
1 polymer ?
#
loop_
_entity_poly.entity_id
_entity_poly.type
_entity_poly.pdbx_seq_one_letter_code
_entity_poly.pdbx_strand_id
1 'polypeptide(L)'
;MDFENLEEGLKILFNDRKTPLTVEEKDEDRAVVEGPNGGRYEIFTDEGTLLVSKEGNRRYSSYCEDLRSVGEWMRDEFSWVHSKTDAKVELVRKENGFWNVETEGLEDSIDTPMYGYSDREFAEEDAQKFVDKHPEGR
;
A
#
# COMPACT_ATOMS: atom_id res chain seq x y z
N MET A 1 -13.80 -4.94 3.99
CA MET A 1 -14.24 -3.61 4.49
C MET A 1 -15.45 -3.21 3.68
N ASP A 2 -16.42 -2.54 4.30
CA ASP A 2 -17.61 -2.08 3.59
C ASP A 2 -17.41 -0.68 3.01
N PHE A 3 -18.12 -0.38 1.93
CA PHE A 3 -18.07 0.90 1.22
C PHE A 3 -18.35 2.11 2.11
N GLU A 4 -19.23 1.96 3.10
CA GLU A 4 -19.58 3.01 4.06
C GLU A 4 -18.41 3.47 4.91
N ASN A 5 -17.37 2.62 5.07
CA ASN A 5 -16.17 2.94 5.83
C ASN A 5 -15.07 3.61 5.00
N LEU A 6 -15.33 3.93 3.72
CA LEU A 6 -14.40 4.70 2.91
C LEU A 6 -14.45 6.17 3.33
N GLU A 7 -13.26 6.74 3.55
CA GLU A 7 -13.06 8.14 3.92
C GLU A 7 -12.05 8.79 2.99
N GLU A 8 -12.18 10.09 2.77
CA GLU A 8 -11.20 10.86 1.99
C GLU A 8 -9.79 10.75 2.59
N GLY A 9 -8.79 10.57 1.73
CA GLY A 9 -7.40 10.33 2.12
C GLY A 9 -7.07 8.88 2.46
N LEU A 10 -8.06 7.99 2.60
CA LEU A 10 -7.82 6.59 2.89
C LEU A 10 -7.12 5.89 1.71
N LYS A 11 -6.06 5.13 2.01
CA LYS A 11 -5.44 4.25 1.02
C LYS A 11 -6.12 2.89 1.04
N ILE A 12 -6.46 2.39 -0.14
CA ILE A 12 -7.20 1.13 -0.31
C ILE A 12 -6.59 0.22 -1.36
N LEU A 13 -6.84 -1.08 -1.19
CA LEU A 13 -6.63 -2.12 -2.18
C LEU A 13 -7.94 -2.91 -2.35
N PHE A 14 -8.09 -3.50 -3.52
CA PHE A 14 -9.18 -4.41 -3.87
C PHE A 14 -8.68 -5.33 -4.98
N ASN A 15 -9.36 -6.47 -5.14
CA ASN A 15 -8.96 -7.53 -6.06
C ASN A 15 -7.47 -7.90 -5.85
N ASP A 16 -6.76 -8.14 -6.95
CA ASP A 16 -5.34 -8.50 -7.03
C ASP A 16 -4.40 -7.29 -7.18
N ARG A 17 -4.91 -6.07 -7.00
CA ARG A 17 -4.09 -4.84 -7.13
C ARG A 17 -2.89 -4.89 -6.18
N LYS A 18 -1.74 -4.44 -6.70
CA LYS A 18 -0.47 -4.36 -5.96
C LYS A 18 -0.16 -2.96 -5.45
N THR A 19 -0.77 -1.95 -6.04
CA THR A 19 -0.52 -0.55 -5.70
C THR A 19 -1.81 0.08 -5.18
N PRO A 20 -1.79 0.65 -3.97
CA PRO A 20 -2.97 1.24 -3.37
C PRO A 20 -3.46 2.44 -4.16
N LEU A 21 -4.77 2.69 -4.05
CA LEU A 21 -5.41 3.90 -4.52
C LEU A 21 -5.77 4.77 -3.32
N THR A 22 -5.75 6.09 -3.49
CA THR A 22 -6.21 7.05 -2.49
C THR A 22 -7.67 7.40 -2.77
N VAL A 23 -8.52 7.43 -1.75
CA VAL A 23 -9.88 7.96 -1.86
C VAL A 23 -9.80 9.49 -1.93
N GLU A 24 -10.16 10.06 -3.07
CA GLU A 24 -10.12 11.51 -3.30
C GLU A 24 -11.45 12.19 -2.95
N GLU A 25 -12.56 11.47 -3.13
CA GLU A 25 -13.91 12.00 -2.88
C GLU A 25 -14.82 10.84 -2.47
N LYS A 26 -15.71 11.08 -1.50
CA LYS A 26 -16.72 10.10 -1.05
C LYS A 26 -18.09 10.77 -0.95
N ASP A 27 -19.03 10.28 -1.74
CA ASP A 27 -20.47 10.60 -1.69
C ASP A 27 -21.26 9.40 -1.13
N GLU A 28 -22.60 9.53 -1.00
CA GLU A 28 -23.46 8.46 -0.47
C GLU A 28 -23.36 7.14 -1.23
N ASP A 29 -23.31 7.17 -2.56
CA ASP A 29 -23.36 5.99 -3.44
C ASP A 29 -22.06 5.70 -4.20
N ARG A 30 -21.11 6.64 -4.19
CA ARG A 30 -19.85 6.54 -4.96
C ARG A 30 -18.64 7.09 -4.20
N ALA A 31 -17.47 6.56 -4.54
CA ALA A 31 -16.17 7.05 -4.10
C ALA A 31 -15.24 7.17 -5.30
N VAL A 32 -14.63 8.34 -5.49
CA VAL A 32 -13.58 8.54 -6.49
C VAL A 32 -12.25 8.16 -5.87
N VAL A 33 -11.50 7.31 -6.56
CA VAL A 33 -10.21 6.81 -6.09
C VAL A 33 -9.14 7.03 -7.15
N GLU A 34 -7.98 7.52 -6.74
CA GLU A 34 -6.87 7.86 -7.61
C GLU A 34 -5.64 7.01 -7.34
N GLY A 35 -5.02 6.52 -8.41
CA GLY A 35 -3.76 5.79 -8.32
C GLY A 35 -2.56 6.74 -8.34
N PRO A 36 -1.40 6.30 -7.85
CA PRO A 36 -0.20 7.16 -7.73
C PRO A 36 0.31 7.71 -9.08
N ASN A 37 -0.13 7.14 -10.20
CA ASN A 37 0.18 7.60 -11.56
C ASN A 37 -0.97 8.43 -12.19
N GLY A 38 -1.91 8.95 -11.40
CA GLY A 38 -3.04 9.80 -11.85
C GLY A 38 -4.22 9.05 -12.48
N GLY A 39 -4.30 7.73 -12.32
CA GLY A 39 -5.42 6.94 -12.83
C GLY A 39 -6.63 7.03 -11.91
N ARG A 40 -7.74 7.63 -12.38
CA ARG A 40 -8.98 7.82 -11.60
C ARG A 40 -10.03 6.74 -11.89
N TYR A 41 -10.62 6.22 -10.82
CA TYR A 41 -11.65 5.20 -10.84
C TYR A 41 -12.79 5.61 -9.90
N GLU A 42 -13.95 4.99 -10.07
CA GLU A 42 -15.11 5.16 -9.22
C GLU A 42 -15.50 3.80 -8.64
N ILE A 43 -15.58 3.71 -7.32
CA ILE A 43 -16.16 2.59 -6.58
C ILE A 43 -17.58 2.97 -6.19
N PHE A 44 -18.56 2.11 -6.45
CA PHE A 44 -19.97 2.38 -6.15
C PHE A 44 -20.72 1.11 -5.83
N THR A 45 -21.90 1.24 -5.23
CA THR A 45 -22.78 0.10 -4.92
C THR A 45 -23.98 0.09 -5.87
N ASP A 46 -24.28 -1.06 -6.48
CA ASP A 46 -25.46 -1.27 -7.33
C ASP A 46 -26.17 -2.56 -6.91
N GLU A 47 -27.46 -2.47 -6.57
CA GLU A 47 -28.26 -3.60 -6.04
C GLU A 47 -27.58 -4.40 -4.89
N GLY A 48 -26.80 -3.72 -4.05
CA GLY A 48 -26.05 -4.33 -2.94
C GLY A 48 -24.72 -4.98 -3.35
N THR A 49 -24.32 -4.83 -4.61
CA THR A 49 -23.04 -5.31 -5.14
C THR A 49 -22.04 -4.16 -5.21
N LEU A 50 -20.82 -4.38 -4.72
CA LEU A 50 -19.74 -3.41 -4.82
C LEU A 50 -19.03 -3.53 -6.17
N LEU A 51 -18.98 -2.42 -6.90
CA LEU A 51 -18.45 -2.35 -8.25
C LEU A 51 -17.37 -1.26 -8.35
N VAL A 52 -16.49 -1.42 -9.33
CA VAL A 52 -15.46 -0.44 -9.68
C VAL A 52 -15.45 -0.20 -11.17
N SER A 53 -15.27 1.05 -11.60
CA SER A 53 -15.15 1.41 -13.00
C SER A 53 -14.17 2.56 -13.20
N LYS A 54 -13.73 2.80 -14.44
CA LYS A 54 -13.08 4.08 -14.75
C LYS A 54 -14.12 5.20 -14.55
N GLU A 55 -13.67 6.34 -14.04
CA GLU A 55 -14.54 7.49 -13.79
C GLU A 55 -15.42 7.82 -15.02
N GLY A 56 -16.74 7.90 -14.80
CA GLY A 56 -17.74 8.17 -15.84
C GLY A 56 -18.10 6.98 -16.75
N ASN A 57 -17.60 5.77 -16.49
CA ASN A 57 -17.78 4.61 -17.36
C ASN A 57 -18.38 3.37 -16.66
N ARG A 58 -19.38 3.58 -15.78
CA ARG A 58 -20.05 2.53 -14.99
C ARG A 58 -20.58 1.33 -15.80
N ARG A 59 -20.89 1.53 -17.09
CA ARG A 59 -21.35 0.46 -18.01
C ARG A 59 -20.32 -0.67 -18.17
N TYR A 60 -19.03 -0.37 -18.00
CA TYR A 60 -17.94 -1.36 -18.02
C TYR A 60 -17.35 -1.55 -16.62
N SER A 61 -18.21 -1.52 -15.60
CA SER A 61 -17.81 -1.83 -14.24
C SER A 61 -17.41 -3.31 -14.10
N SER A 62 -16.59 -3.57 -13.10
CA SER A 62 -16.19 -4.89 -12.65
C SER A 62 -16.48 -5.02 -11.16
N TYR A 63 -16.54 -6.25 -10.66
CA TYR A 63 -16.64 -6.49 -9.23
C TYR A 63 -15.44 -5.90 -8.48
N CYS A 64 -15.74 -5.24 -7.36
CA CYS A 64 -14.75 -4.77 -6.41
C CYS A 64 -14.75 -5.74 -5.23
N GLU A 65 -13.95 -6.79 -5.35
CA GLU A 65 -13.80 -7.84 -4.35
C GLU A 65 -12.67 -7.49 -3.39
N ASP A 66 -12.71 -8.03 -2.17
CA ASP A 66 -11.66 -7.87 -1.16
C ASP A 66 -11.23 -6.42 -0.89
N LEU A 67 -12.20 -5.49 -0.92
CA LEU A 67 -11.98 -4.10 -0.55
C LEU A 67 -11.41 -4.04 0.87
N ARG A 68 -10.24 -3.43 0.99
CA ARG A 68 -9.48 -3.32 2.24
C ARG A 68 -8.74 -2.00 2.30
N SER A 69 -8.71 -1.39 3.49
CA SER A 69 -7.80 -0.29 3.77
C SER A 69 -6.39 -0.80 3.97
N VAL A 70 -5.42 -0.01 3.52
CA VAL A 70 -4.00 -0.22 3.80
C VAL A 70 -3.51 0.91 4.71
N GLY A 71 -2.46 0.61 5.47
CA GLY A 71 -1.81 1.63 6.29
C GLY A 71 -0.88 2.51 5.44
N GLU A 72 0.01 3.21 6.13
CA GLU A 72 1.07 3.99 5.53
C GLU A 72 2.40 3.58 6.13
N TRP A 73 3.41 3.52 5.28
CA TRP A 73 4.79 3.41 5.74
C TRP A 73 5.30 4.81 6.11
N MET A 74 5.41 5.06 7.40
CA MET A 74 5.97 6.29 7.94
C MET A 74 7.48 6.17 7.97
N ARG A 75 8.16 7.06 7.25
CA ARG A 75 9.62 7.07 7.14
C ARG A 75 10.25 7.98 8.20
N ASP A 76 11.29 7.47 8.83
CA ASP A 76 12.27 8.19 9.63
C ASP A 76 13.67 8.15 8.93
N GLU A 77 14.72 8.69 9.55
CA GLU A 77 16.07 8.79 8.93
C GLU A 77 16.58 7.43 8.40
N PHE A 78 16.37 6.34 9.15
CA PHE A 78 16.85 4.99 8.82
C PHE A 78 15.79 3.90 8.92
N SER A 79 14.52 4.24 9.10
CA SER A 79 13.49 3.21 9.26
C SER A 79 12.16 3.59 8.63
N TRP A 80 11.36 2.58 8.35
CA TRP A 80 9.97 2.67 7.96
C TRP A 80 9.14 1.86 8.93
N VAL A 81 8.04 2.44 9.43
CA VAL A 81 7.08 1.77 10.30
C VAL A 81 5.70 1.84 9.67
N HIS A 82 5.05 0.69 9.52
CA HIS A 82 3.74 0.60 8.93
C HIS A 82 2.64 0.92 9.96
N SER A 83 1.84 1.95 9.70
CA SER A 83 0.88 2.51 10.68
C SER A 83 -0.24 1.57 11.11
N LYS A 84 -0.48 0.47 10.39
CA LYS A 84 -1.58 -0.47 10.66
C LYS A 84 -1.12 -1.81 11.25
N THR A 85 0.10 -2.24 10.96
CA THR A 85 0.63 -3.54 11.39
C THR A 85 1.81 -3.43 12.34
N ASP A 86 2.32 -2.22 12.56
CA ASP A 86 3.57 -1.95 13.28
C ASP A 86 4.80 -2.65 12.69
N ALA A 87 4.67 -3.20 11.46
CA ALA A 87 5.79 -3.80 10.75
C ALA A 87 6.88 -2.75 10.51
N LYS A 88 8.13 -3.18 10.66
CA LYS A 88 9.30 -2.30 10.59
C LYS A 88 10.26 -2.76 9.50
N VAL A 89 10.84 -1.81 8.79
CA VAL A 89 12.00 -1.98 7.91
C VAL A 89 13.05 -0.99 8.38
N GLU A 90 14.30 -1.42 8.61
CA GLU A 90 15.35 -0.56 9.16
C GLU A 90 16.70 -0.77 8.47
N LEU A 91 17.44 0.31 8.27
CA LEU A 91 18.82 0.28 7.80
C LEU A 91 19.77 0.22 8.99
N VAL A 92 20.46 -0.90 9.14
CA VAL A 92 21.40 -1.13 10.23
C VAL A 92 22.82 -1.21 9.70
N ARG A 93 23.70 -0.33 10.20
CA ARG A 93 25.13 -0.40 9.91
C ARG A 93 25.81 -1.41 10.83
N LYS A 94 26.36 -2.46 10.24
CA LYS A 94 27.07 -3.54 10.93
C LYS A 94 28.51 -3.12 11.29
N GLU A 95 29.11 -3.82 12.24
CA GLU A 95 30.49 -3.56 12.72
C GLU A 95 31.54 -3.69 11.60
N ASN A 96 31.28 -4.55 10.62
CA ASN A 96 32.12 -4.72 9.44
C ASN A 96 32.00 -3.56 8.41
N GLY A 97 31.19 -2.54 8.72
CA GLY A 97 31.02 -1.34 7.92
C GLY A 97 29.92 -1.41 6.85
N PHE A 98 29.33 -2.59 6.61
CA PHE A 98 28.23 -2.79 5.67
C PHE A 98 26.88 -2.37 6.27
N TRP A 99 25.95 -1.97 5.41
CA TRP A 99 24.56 -1.70 5.74
C TRP A 99 23.70 -2.91 5.44
N ASN A 100 22.74 -3.23 6.29
CA ASN A 100 21.75 -4.27 6.05
C ASN A 100 20.35 -3.67 6.15
N VAL A 101 19.41 -4.25 5.41
CA VAL A 101 17.98 -4.03 5.64
C VAL A 101 17.50 -5.10 6.61
N GLU A 102 17.00 -4.70 7.76
CA GLU A 102 16.37 -5.59 8.74
C GLU A 102 14.87 -5.35 8.75
N THR A 103 14.10 -6.41 8.97
CA THR A 103 12.64 -6.34 8.96
C THR A 103 12.06 -7.03 10.20
N GLU A 104 10.99 -6.46 10.76
CA GLU A 104 10.28 -6.98 11.93
C GLU A 104 8.76 -6.91 11.70
N GLY A 105 8.00 -7.87 12.26
CA GLY A 105 6.53 -7.85 12.24
C GLY A 105 5.89 -8.20 10.90
N LEU A 106 6.66 -8.75 9.96
CA LEU A 106 6.20 -9.22 8.65
C LEU A 106 5.81 -10.70 8.70
N GLU A 107 4.95 -11.13 7.76
CA GLU A 107 4.60 -12.55 7.60
C GLU A 107 5.80 -13.37 7.10
N ASP A 108 5.93 -14.61 7.58
CA ASP A 108 7.05 -15.52 7.24
C ASP A 108 7.16 -15.82 5.73
N SER A 109 6.10 -15.57 4.96
CA SER A 109 6.08 -15.74 3.50
C SER A 109 6.74 -14.62 2.73
N ILE A 110 7.09 -13.50 3.37
CA ILE A 110 7.74 -12.38 2.70
C ILE A 110 9.24 -12.65 2.54
N ASP A 111 9.73 -12.48 1.32
CA ASP A 111 11.16 -12.58 1.00
C ASP A 111 11.88 -11.29 1.41
N THR A 112 12.57 -11.34 2.56
CA THR A 112 13.29 -10.20 3.15
C THR A 112 14.72 -10.08 2.60
N PRO A 113 15.24 -8.87 2.33
CA PRO A 113 16.62 -8.70 1.88
C PRO A 113 17.63 -9.20 2.94
N MET A 114 18.45 -10.19 2.60
CA MET A 114 19.44 -10.78 3.53
C MET A 114 20.90 -10.39 3.24
N TYR A 115 21.15 -9.44 2.34
CA TYR A 115 22.48 -9.08 1.88
C TYR A 115 22.96 -7.74 2.47
N GLY A 116 24.28 -7.59 2.55
CA GLY A 116 24.94 -6.38 3.04
C GLY A 116 25.40 -5.47 1.90
N TYR A 117 25.24 -4.16 2.08
CA TYR A 117 25.60 -3.12 1.14
C TYR A 117 26.81 -2.33 1.63
N SER A 118 27.77 -2.07 0.75
CA SER A 118 28.88 -1.18 1.06
C SER A 118 28.48 0.30 1.01
N ASP A 119 27.40 0.62 0.29
CA ASP A 119 26.86 1.97 0.12
C ASP A 119 25.50 2.08 0.81
N ARG A 120 25.29 3.17 1.55
CA ARG A 120 24.02 3.46 2.21
C ARG A 120 22.91 3.75 1.21
N GLU A 121 23.20 4.46 0.13
CA GLU A 121 22.19 4.86 -0.85
C GLU A 121 21.56 3.64 -1.53
N PHE A 122 22.36 2.60 -1.82
CA PHE A 122 21.82 1.34 -2.36
C PHE A 122 20.99 0.57 -1.34
N ALA A 123 21.38 0.57 -0.06
CA ALA A 123 20.58 -0.05 1.00
C ALA A 123 19.23 0.66 1.17
N GLU A 124 19.23 1.99 1.10
CA GLU A 124 18.02 2.81 1.16
C GLU A 124 17.11 2.58 -0.05
N GLU A 125 17.66 2.51 -1.26
CA GLU A 125 16.89 2.24 -2.47
C GLU A 125 16.19 0.87 -2.41
N ASP A 126 16.88 -0.15 -1.92
CA ASP A 126 16.29 -1.49 -1.79
C ASP A 126 15.24 -1.56 -0.68
N ALA A 127 15.49 -0.91 0.47
CA ALA A 127 14.48 -0.80 1.53
C ALA A 127 13.22 -0.07 1.04
N GLN A 128 13.38 1.02 0.26
CA GLN A 128 12.24 1.71 -0.33
C GLN A 128 11.49 0.83 -1.33
N LYS A 129 12.21 0.10 -2.21
CA LYS A 129 11.59 -0.88 -3.13
C LYS A 129 10.85 -1.98 -2.40
N PHE A 130 11.38 -2.42 -1.26
CA PHE A 130 10.74 -3.43 -0.42
C PHE A 130 9.44 -2.89 0.17
N VAL A 131 9.47 -1.70 0.75
CA VAL A 131 8.30 -0.99 1.30
C VAL A 131 7.21 -0.80 0.24
N ASP A 132 7.59 -0.35 -0.97
CA ASP A 132 6.64 -0.10 -2.06
C ASP A 132 5.94 -1.39 -2.56
N LYS A 133 6.62 -2.53 -2.45
CA LYS A 133 6.06 -3.85 -2.81
C LYS A 133 5.11 -4.42 -1.75
N HIS A 134 5.21 -3.95 -0.51
CA HIS A 134 4.43 -4.47 0.63
C HIS A 134 3.58 -3.35 1.26
N PRO A 135 2.65 -2.73 0.53
CA PRO A 135 1.82 -1.62 1.03
C PRO A 135 0.87 -2.03 2.16
N GLU A 136 0.64 -3.33 2.37
CA GLU A 136 -0.19 -3.84 3.47
C GLU A 136 0.60 -4.05 4.77
N GLY A 137 1.93 -3.90 4.74
CA GLY A 137 2.80 -4.15 5.89
C GLY A 137 2.82 -5.61 6.34
N ARG A 138 2.61 -6.53 5.40
CA ARG A 138 2.60 -7.99 5.54
C ARG A 138 2.68 -8.65 4.17
#